data_AF-A0A2N9JF75-F1
#
_entry.id   AF-A0A2N9JF75-F1
#
_cell.length_a   1.000
_cell.length_b   1.000
_cell.length_c   1.000
_cell.angle_alpha   90.00
_cell.angle_beta   90.00
_cell.angle_gamma   90.00
#
_symmetry.space_group_name_H-M   'P 1'
#
loop_
_entity.id
_entity.type
_entity.pdbx_description
1 polymer ?
#
loop_
_entity_poly.entity_id
_entity_poly.type
_entity_poly.pdbx_seq_one_letter_code
_entity_poly.pdbx_strand_id
1 'polypeptide(L)'
;MRVTRVTDNLVSPQEGSFSVRVTNGAVRVTGWTLHLTSTNPDVAKIKASGTPLIIFREGGSSSDPVVPSGTTAETMYAFFGGDSTGDEPDSVLEAGEVRDFRFTYKAIAAGAGTFEAHIHGTVDVESLFPRGRGTDGEADVEVKEDSPN
;
A
#
# COMPACT_ATOMS: atom_id res chain seq x y z
N MET A 1 3.79 -3.37 7.19
CA MET A 1 2.88 -4.08 6.25
C MET A 1 3.31 -5.54 6.14
N ARG A 2 2.37 -6.45 5.92
CA ARG A 2 2.66 -7.90 5.85
C ARG A 2 1.70 -8.62 4.89
N VAL A 3 2.22 -9.47 4.02
CA VAL A 3 1.43 -10.44 3.23
C VAL A 3 1.21 -11.71 4.07
N THR A 4 -0.02 -12.20 4.16
CA THR A 4 -0.43 -13.34 4.99
C THR A 4 -1.58 -14.13 4.37
N ARG A 5 -1.99 -15.24 5.00
CA ARG A 5 -3.19 -16.03 4.63
C ARG A 5 -3.24 -16.38 3.13
N VAL A 6 -2.09 -16.77 2.58
CA VAL A 6 -1.99 -17.23 1.20
C VAL A 6 -2.67 -18.59 1.08
N THR A 7 -3.66 -18.70 0.22
CA THR A 7 -4.23 -19.99 -0.19
C THR A 7 -3.12 -20.81 -0.85
N ASP A 8 -2.90 -22.04 -0.43
CA ASP A 8 -1.86 -22.93 -0.97
C ASP A 8 -2.46 -24.14 -1.70
N ASN A 9 -1.60 -25.02 -2.20
CA ASN A 9 -1.97 -26.32 -2.81
C ASN A 9 -2.98 -26.25 -3.96
N LEU A 10 -2.89 -25.20 -4.78
CA LEU A 10 -3.75 -25.03 -5.94
C LEU A 10 -3.26 -25.82 -7.15
N VAL A 11 -4.20 -26.29 -7.96
CA VAL A 11 -3.96 -26.90 -9.27
C VAL A 11 -4.34 -25.90 -10.36
N SER A 12 -3.46 -25.65 -11.33
CA SER A 12 -3.80 -24.75 -12.44
C SER A 12 -5.05 -25.23 -13.20
N PRO A 13 -6.02 -24.35 -13.54
CA PRO A 13 -5.99 -22.88 -13.42
C PRO A 13 -6.83 -22.33 -12.24
N GLN A 14 -6.75 -22.95 -11.06
CA GLN A 14 -7.53 -22.54 -9.89
C GLN A 14 -7.14 -21.14 -9.39
N GLU A 15 -8.08 -20.54 -8.68
CA GLU A 15 -7.91 -19.23 -8.05
C GLU A 15 -7.67 -19.39 -6.56
N GLY A 16 -6.82 -18.51 -6.04
CA GLY A 16 -6.53 -18.41 -4.62
C GLY A 16 -6.64 -16.97 -4.15
N SER A 17 -6.30 -16.77 -2.88
CA SER A 17 -6.26 -15.44 -2.30
C SER A 17 -5.05 -15.25 -1.40
N PHE A 18 -4.70 -14.00 -1.16
CA PHE A 18 -3.75 -13.59 -0.13
C PHE A 18 -4.26 -12.34 0.58
N SER A 19 -3.86 -12.15 1.83
CA SER A 19 -4.18 -10.96 2.62
C SER A 19 -2.97 -10.02 2.67
N VAL A 20 -3.19 -8.72 2.48
CA VAL A 20 -2.22 -7.67 2.80
C VAL A 20 -2.72 -6.92 4.01
N ARG A 21 -1.99 -7.04 5.12
CA ARG A 21 -2.23 -6.25 6.32
C ARG A 21 -1.35 -5.00 6.32
N VAL A 22 -2.00 -3.85 6.30
CA VAL A 22 -1.37 -2.53 6.44
C VAL A 22 -1.55 -2.08 7.89
N THR A 23 -0.49 -1.54 8.47
CA THR A 23 -0.50 -0.97 9.82
C THR A 23 0.20 0.36 9.70
N ASN A 24 -0.57 1.42 9.92
CA ASN A 24 -0.04 2.77 9.88
C ASN A 24 0.76 3.08 11.14
N GLY A 25 1.76 3.94 10.97
CA GLY A 25 2.53 4.48 12.08
C GLY A 25 1.80 5.60 12.81
N ALA A 26 2.57 6.51 13.40
CA ALA A 26 2.04 7.59 14.23
C ALA A 26 1.43 8.77 13.43
N VAL A 27 1.47 8.72 12.10
CA VAL A 27 1.13 9.87 11.24
C VAL A 27 0.11 9.45 10.21
N ARG A 28 -0.90 10.30 10.00
CA ARG A 28 -1.90 10.11 8.96
C ARG A 28 -1.25 10.08 7.57
N VAL A 29 -1.68 9.15 6.73
CA VAL A 29 -1.29 9.03 5.33
C VAL A 29 -2.51 9.29 4.45
N THR A 30 -2.34 10.04 3.37
CA THR A 30 -3.40 10.38 2.43
C THR A 30 -3.02 10.00 1.00
N GLY A 31 -4.04 9.78 0.17
CA GLY A 31 -3.86 9.39 -1.23
C GLY A 31 -3.09 8.08 -1.38
N TRP A 32 -3.25 7.16 -0.42
CA TRP A 32 -2.43 5.95 -0.39
C TRP A 32 -2.96 4.87 -1.32
N THR A 33 -2.04 4.05 -1.83
CA THR A 33 -2.29 2.96 -2.78
C THR A 33 -1.43 1.76 -2.44
N LEU A 34 -1.89 0.56 -2.82
CA LEU A 34 -1.08 -0.65 -2.76
C LEU A 34 -0.59 -1.02 -4.15
N HIS A 35 0.71 -1.04 -4.33
CA HIS A 35 1.34 -1.69 -5.47
C HIS A 35 1.53 -3.16 -5.14
N LEU A 36 0.89 -4.04 -5.91
CA LEU A 36 0.95 -5.48 -5.75
C LEU A 36 1.78 -6.09 -6.88
N THR A 37 2.65 -7.04 -6.54
CA THR A 37 3.53 -7.72 -7.50
C THR A 37 3.51 -9.22 -7.25
N SER A 38 3.35 -10.00 -8.32
CA SER A 38 3.74 -11.41 -8.33
C SER A 38 5.19 -11.51 -8.79
N THR A 39 6.10 -11.97 -7.94
CA THR A 39 7.52 -12.10 -8.30
C THR A 39 7.81 -13.35 -9.13
N ASN A 40 6.81 -14.23 -9.30
CA ASN A 40 6.88 -15.37 -10.21
C ASN A 40 5.58 -15.48 -11.03
N PRO A 41 5.40 -14.61 -12.05
CA PRO A 41 4.17 -14.52 -12.84
C PRO A 41 3.89 -15.75 -13.71
N ASP A 42 4.89 -16.58 -13.98
CA ASP A 42 4.72 -17.82 -14.74
C ASP A 42 4.01 -18.91 -13.90
N VAL A 43 4.11 -18.82 -12.57
CA VAL A 43 3.44 -19.73 -11.64
C VAL A 43 2.09 -19.18 -11.19
N ALA A 44 2.01 -17.89 -10.84
CA ALA A 44 0.77 -17.28 -10.39
C ALA A 44 0.70 -15.79 -10.74
N LYS A 45 -0.48 -15.30 -11.14
CA LYS A 45 -0.71 -13.88 -11.47
C LYS A 45 -1.79 -13.27 -10.60
N ILE A 46 -1.64 -12.00 -10.26
CA ILE A 46 -2.65 -11.23 -9.53
C ILE A 46 -3.87 -11.10 -10.43
N LYS A 47 -5.06 -11.25 -9.86
CA LYS A 47 -6.34 -11.12 -10.56
C LYS A 47 -7.10 -9.93 -10.01
N ALA A 48 -7.45 -8.98 -10.87
CA ALA A 48 -8.27 -7.83 -10.50
C ALA A 48 -9.65 -8.31 -10.05
N SER A 49 -10.03 -8.00 -8.80
CA SER A 49 -11.38 -8.27 -8.30
C SER A 49 -12.34 -7.15 -8.71
N GLY A 50 -13.59 -7.51 -9.01
CA GLY A 50 -14.64 -6.54 -9.35
C GLY A 50 -15.30 -5.88 -8.14
N THR A 51 -14.56 -5.65 -7.06
CA THR A 51 -15.10 -5.05 -5.83
C THR A 51 -15.25 -3.54 -6.02
N PRO A 52 -16.38 -2.92 -5.64
CA PRO A 52 -16.58 -1.47 -5.81
C PRO A 52 -15.65 -0.62 -4.95
N LEU A 53 -15.10 -1.19 -3.87
CA LEU A 53 -14.25 -0.50 -2.90
C LEU A 53 -12.76 -0.46 -3.28
N ILE A 54 -12.32 -1.31 -4.20
CA ILE A 54 -10.93 -1.40 -4.62
C ILE A 54 -10.89 -1.33 -6.14
N ILE A 55 -10.30 -0.26 -6.66
CA ILE A 55 -10.16 -0.04 -8.10
C ILE A 55 -8.72 -0.40 -8.49
N PHE A 56 -8.57 -1.39 -9.36
CA PHE A 56 -7.27 -1.79 -9.88
C PHE A 56 -6.88 -0.94 -11.09
N ARG A 57 -5.63 -0.50 -11.15
CA ARG A 57 -5.06 0.26 -12.26
C ARG A 57 -3.72 -0.32 -12.68
N GLU A 58 -3.35 -0.05 -13.94
CA GLU A 58 -2.10 -0.52 -14.53
C GLU A 58 -0.87 0.20 -13.96
N GLY A 59 -1.05 1.45 -13.52
CA GLY A 59 0.01 2.29 -12.98
C GLY A 59 -0.34 2.92 -11.63
N GLY A 60 0.64 3.64 -11.07
CA GLY A 60 0.59 4.24 -9.74
C GLY A 60 -0.20 5.55 -9.63
N SER A 61 -0.83 6.02 -10.71
CA SER A 61 -1.70 7.21 -10.70
C SER A 61 -3.18 6.85 -10.72
N SER A 62 -4.00 7.62 -10.01
CA SER A 62 -5.47 7.49 -10.06
C SER A 62 -6.05 7.85 -11.43
N SER A 63 -5.27 8.49 -12.30
CA SER A 63 -5.62 8.75 -13.70
C SER A 63 -5.32 7.59 -14.65
N ASP A 64 -4.53 6.61 -14.21
CA ASP A 64 -4.10 5.50 -15.08
C ASP A 64 -5.28 4.60 -15.45
N PRO A 65 -5.24 3.87 -16.58
CA PRO A 65 -6.34 3.01 -17.00
C PRO A 65 -6.79 2.03 -15.92
N VAL A 66 -8.11 1.90 -15.75
CA VAL A 66 -8.71 0.90 -14.86
C VAL A 66 -8.53 -0.47 -15.47
N VAL A 67 -8.01 -1.40 -14.67
CA VAL A 67 -7.88 -2.81 -15.04
C VAL A 67 -9.26 -3.47 -14.96
N PRO A 68 -9.78 -4.05 -16.06
CA PRO A 68 -11.07 -4.73 -16.04
C PRO A 68 -11.08 -5.90 -15.04
N SER A 69 -12.19 -6.07 -14.34
CA SER A 69 -12.40 -7.21 -13.43
C SER A 69 -12.13 -8.54 -14.14
N GLY A 70 -11.43 -9.44 -13.45
CA GLY A 70 -11.07 -10.75 -13.98
C GLY A 70 -9.77 -10.79 -14.77
N THR A 71 -9.23 -9.63 -15.17
CA THR A 71 -7.91 -9.53 -15.80
C THR A 71 -6.83 -10.03 -14.85
N THR A 72 -5.84 -10.76 -15.37
CA THR A 72 -4.67 -11.19 -14.61
C THR A 72 -3.41 -10.48 -15.07
N ALA A 73 -2.58 -10.01 -14.14
CA ALA A 73 -1.32 -9.33 -14.43
C ALA A 73 -0.23 -9.70 -13.40
N GLU A 74 1.01 -9.42 -13.77
CA GLU A 74 2.17 -9.51 -12.87
C GLU A 74 2.11 -8.42 -11.79
N THR A 75 1.81 -7.19 -12.19
CA THR A 75 1.71 -6.02 -11.32
C THR A 75 0.36 -5.35 -11.44
N MET A 76 -0.17 -4.86 -10.33
CA MET A 76 -1.36 -4.00 -10.31
C MET A 76 -1.27 -2.99 -9.16
N TYR A 77 -1.92 -1.85 -9.32
CA TYR A 77 -2.09 -0.86 -8.26
C TYR A 77 -3.54 -0.87 -7.77
N ALA A 78 -3.74 -1.09 -6.47
CA ALA A 78 -5.03 -1.06 -5.82
C ALA A 78 -5.25 0.32 -5.18
N PHE A 79 -6.28 1.02 -5.66
CA PHE A 79 -6.74 2.32 -5.17
C PHE A 79 -7.99 2.15 -4.31
N PHE A 80 -8.09 2.97 -3.27
CA PHE A 80 -9.14 2.92 -2.26
C PHE A 80 -9.95 4.22 -2.29
N GLY A 81 -11.25 4.12 -2.00
CA GLY A 81 -12.20 5.23 -2.14
C GLY A 81 -12.75 5.35 -3.57
N GLY A 82 -14.04 5.05 -3.73
CA GLY A 82 -14.81 5.44 -4.91
C GLY A 82 -15.28 6.90 -4.82
N ASP A 83 -15.83 7.42 -5.91
CA ASP A 83 -16.45 8.74 -5.94
C ASP A 83 -17.61 8.79 -4.91
N SER A 84 -17.39 9.44 -3.76
CA SER A 84 -18.40 10.21 -3.00
C SER A 84 -19.29 9.60 -1.88
N THR A 85 -18.90 8.57 -1.10
CA THR A 85 -19.81 8.11 0.00
C THR A 85 -19.20 7.80 1.38
N GLY A 86 -17.97 8.23 1.71
CA GLY A 86 -17.43 8.03 3.07
C GLY A 86 -17.36 6.56 3.51
N ASP A 87 -17.42 5.64 2.55
CA ASP A 87 -17.32 4.21 2.75
C ASP A 87 -15.85 3.79 2.80
N GLU A 88 -15.53 2.94 3.77
CA GLU A 88 -14.21 2.32 3.92
C GLU A 88 -14.08 1.07 3.03
N PRO A 89 -12.88 0.75 2.49
CA PRO A 89 -11.63 1.49 2.60
C PRO A 89 -11.62 2.78 1.76
N ASP A 90 -11.22 3.88 2.39
CA ASP A 90 -10.96 5.14 1.72
C ASP A 90 -9.46 5.36 1.38
N SER A 91 -9.14 6.49 0.76
CA SER A 91 -7.76 6.88 0.44
C SER A 91 -7.03 7.58 1.59
N VAL A 92 -7.58 7.53 2.81
CA VAL A 92 -6.95 8.01 4.03
C VAL A 92 -6.50 6.80 4.83
N LEU A 93 -5.45 6.95 5.63
CA LEU A 93 -5.07 5.96 6.62
C LEU A 93 -4.68 6.72 7.88
N GLU A 94 -5.48 6.60 8.92
CA GLU A 94 -5.31 7.35 10.16
C GLU A 94 -4.14 6.82 11.01
N ALA A 95 -3.64 7.64 11.93
CA ALA A 95 -2.54 7.25 12.80
C ALA A 95 -2.90 6.00 13.64
N GLY A 96 -2.02 5.00 13.63
CA GLY A 96 -2.21 3.73 14.33
C GLY A 96 -3.26 2.79 13.71
N GLU A 97 -3.89 3.19 12.60
CA GLU A 97 -4.92 2.39 11.95
C GLU A 97 -4.35 1.08 11.36
N VAL A 98 -5.16 0.03 11.40
CA VAL A 98 -4.84 -1.26 10.80
C VAL A 98 -5.93 -1.65 9.80
N ARG A 99 -5.53 -1.89 8.55
CA ARG A 99 -6.42 -2.41 7.50
C ARG A 99 -5.93 -3.76 7.00
N ASP A 100 -6.85 -4.66 6.70
CA ASP A 100 -6.57 -6.01 6.16
C ASP A 100 -7.37 -6.19 4.87
N PHE A 101 -6.66 -6.34 3.76
CA PHE A 101 -7.24 -6.48 2.43
C PHE A 101 -7.02 -7.87 1.90
N ARG A 102 -8.04 -8.44 1.27
CA ARG A 102 -7.94 -9.73 0.59
C ARG A 102 -7.90 -9.51 -0.91
N PHE A 103 -6.86 -10.05 -1.55
CA PHE A 103 -6.67 -10.03 -2.98
C PHE A 103 -6.79 -11.43 -3.57
N THR A 104 -7.13 -11.49 -4.85
CA THR A 104 -7.28 -12.74 -5.60
C THR A 104 -6.09 -12.92 -6.54
N TYR A 105 -5.71 -14.18 -6.77
CA TYR A 105 -4.72 -14.54 -7.76
C TYR A 105 -5.17 -15.80 -8.51
N LYS A 106 -4.57 -16.05 -9.67
CA LYS A 106 -4.79 -17.24 -10.49
C LYS A 106 -3.51 -18.05 -10.60
N ALA A 107 -3.58 -19.34 -10.29
CA ALA A 107 -2.51 -20.29 -10.56
C ALA A 107 -2.39 -20.52 -12.08
N ILE A 108 -1.19 -20.42 -12.61
CA ILE A 108 -0.88 -20.53 -14.04
C ILE A 108 -0.16 -21.86 -14.31
N ALA A 109 0.85 -22.19 -13.51
CA ALA A 109 1.65 -23.39 -13.65
C ALA A 109 2.01 -23.99 -12.28
N ALA A 110 2.61 -25.18 -12.29
CA ALA A 110 3.16 -25.80 -11.09
C ALA A 110 4.44 -25.07 -10.64
N GLY A 111 4.56 -24.81 -9.34
CA GLY A 111 5.74 -24.16 -8.75
C GLY A 111 5.39 -23.33 -7.52
N ALA A 112 6.37 -22.60 -7.00
CA ALA A 112 6.15 -21.65 -5.91
C ALA A 112 5.85 -20.25 -6.48
N GLY A 113 4.64 -19.75 -6.22
CA GLY A 113 4.27 -18.36 -6.43
C GLY A 113 4.63 -17.51 -5.21
N THR A 114 5.04 -16.26 -5.42
CA THR A 114 5.35 -15.32 -4.34
C THR A 114 4.73 -13.96 -4.66
N PHE A 115 4.13 -13.33 -3.65
CA PHE A 115 3.46 -12.05 -3.79
C PHE A 115 4.09 -11.04 -2.85
N GLU A 116 4.33 -9.85 -3.39
CA GLU A 116 4.83 -8.69 -2.68
C GLU A 116 3.80 -7.56 -2.76
N ALA A 117 3.85 -6.69 -1.77
CA ALA A 117 3.06 -5.48 -1.74
C ALA A 117 3.97 -4.32 -1.36
N HIS A 118 3.66 -3.12 -1.82
CA HIS A 118 4.28 -1.87 -1.41
C HIS A 118 3.19 -0.83 -1.19
N ILE A 119 3.39 0.03 -0.19
CA ILE A 119 2.51 1.17 0.05
C ILE A 119 3.12 2.41 -0.58
N HIS A 120 2.32 3.13 -1.35
CA HIS A 120 2.60 4.49 -1.78
C HIS A 120 1.57 5.40 -1.13
N GLY A 121 1.95 6.62 -0.76
CA GLY A 121 1.06 7.57 -0.12
C GLY A 121 1.80 8.81 0.30
N THR A 122 1.05 9.85 0.64
CA THR A 122 1.62 11.12 1.11
C THR A 122 1.41 11.22 2.61
N VAL A 123 2.45 11.60 3.34
CA VAL A 123 2.32 11.89 4.77
C VAL A 123 1.62 13.23 4.94
N ASP A 124 0.58 13.27 5.76
CA ASP A 124 -0.06 14.53 6.13
C ASP A 124 0.86 15.31 7.08
N VAL A 125 1.36 16.45 6.61
CA VAL A 125 2.32 17.29 7.34
C VAL A 125 1.67 17.95 8.56
N GLU A 126 0.36 18.21 8.54
CA GLU A 126 -0.32 18.75 9.72
C GLU A 126 -0.36 17.72 10.85
N SER A 127 -0.45 16.44 10.48
CA SER A 127 -0.33 15.33 11.44
C SER A 127 1.10 15.17 11.99
N LEU A 128 2.14 15.62 11.28
CA LEU A 128 3.53 15.67 11.80
C LEU A 128 3.73 16.80 12.80
N PHE A 129 3.08 17.94 12.59
CA PHE A 129 3.23 19.15 13.38
C PHE A 129 1.87 19.69 13.86
N PRO A 130 1.19 18.98 14.78
CA PRO A 130 -0.17 19.33 15.19
C PRO A 130 -0.29 20.68 15.93
N ARG A 131 0.84 21.28 16.31
CA ARG A 131 0.91 22.62 16.93
C ARG A 131 1.36 23.71 15.95
N GLY A 132 1.38 23.42 14.65
CA GLY A 132 1.89 24.29 13.59
C GLY A 132 3.35 24.00 13.23
N ARG A 133 3.76 24.43 12.05
CA ARG A 133 5.18 24.42 11.63
C ARG A 133 5.93 25.32 12.62
N GLY A 134 6.81 24.75 13.43
CA GLY A 134 7.62 25.53 14.36
C GLY A 134 8.36 26.66 13.61
N THR A 135 8.60 27.78 14.27
CA THR A 135 9.56 28.77 13.79
C THR A 135 10.96 28.14 13.83
N ASP A 136 11.80 28.47 12.84
CA ASP A 136 13.19 28.03 12.82
C ASP A 136 13.87 28.33 14.17
N GLY A 137 14.48 27.31 14.77
CA GLY A 137 15.20 27.42 16.02
C GLY A 137 16.69 27.49 15.74
N GLU A 138 17.28 28.68 15.84
CA GLU A 138 18.72 28.87 15.80
C GLU A 138 19.25 29.01 17.23
N ALA A 139 20.41 28.41 17.49
CA ALA A 139 21.13 28.57 18.75
C ALA A 139 22.61 28.80 18.44
N ASP A 140 23.13 29.94 18.86
CA ASP A 140 24.55 30.23 18.78
C ASP A 140 25.32 29.44 19.85
N VAL A 141 26.43 28.82 19.45
CA VAL A 141 27.34 28.10 20.35
C VAL A 141 28.59 28.95 20.52
N GLU A 142 28.82 29.46 21.74
CA GLU A 142 30.05 30.15 22.09
C GLU A 142 31.10 29.13 22.55
N VAL A 143 32.16 28.96 21.75
CA VAL A 143 33.33 28.15 22.12
C VAL A 143 34.36 29.07 22.78
N LYS A 144 34.67 28.82 24.06
CA LYS A 144 35.69 29.58 24.79
C LYS A 144 37.06 28.94 24.61
N GLU A 145 38.10 29.76 24.42
CA GLU A 145 39.48 29.29 24.46
C GLU A 145 39.87 28.93 25.90
N ASP A 146 40.52 27.77 26.04
CA ASP A 146 41.08 27.30 27.29
C ASP A 146 42.28 28.19 27.64
N SER A 147 42.11 29.12 28.58
CA SER A 147 43.20 30.01 29.00
C SER A 147 44.08 29.26 30.00
N PRO A 148 45.37 29.01 29.71
CA PRO A 148 46.27 28.43 30.69
C PRO A 148 46.62 29.48 31.75
N ASN A 149 46.49 29.10 33.03
CA ASN A 149 46.91 29.86 34.21
C ASN A 149 48.40 30.22 34.18
#